data_AF-A0A2V8DX60-F1
#
_entry.id   AF-A0A2V8DX60-F1
#
_cell.length_a   1.000
_cell.length_b   1.000
_cell.length_c   1.000
_cell.angle_alpha   90.00
_cell.angle_beta   90.00
_cell.angle_gamma   90.00
#
_symmetry.space_group_name_H-M   'P 1'
#
loop_
_entity.id
_entity.type
_entity.pdbx_description
1 polymer ?
#
loop_
_entity_poly.entity_id
_entity_poly.type
_entity_poly.pdbx_seq_one_letter_code
_entity_poly.pdbx_strand_id
1 'polypeptide(L)' 'MLFRRARGALLRLARRRPIAVVVGVGVAGPAAWLELSGRYDAWWIDGLSLILAATGLALIWTGVFGSTPDWIDSKRE' A
#
# COMPACT_ATOMS: atom_id res chain seq x y z
N MET A 1 12.14 -6.23 19.73
CA MET A 1 10.80 -6.86 19.68
C MET A 1 9.90 -6.30 18.57
N LEU A 2 9.90 -4.97 18.33
CA LEU A 2 9.09 -4.31 17.30
C LEU A 2 9.33 -4.86 15.87
N PHE A 3 10.58 -5.14 15.51
CA PHE A 3 10.96 -5.64 14.18
C PHE A 3 10.39 -7.03 13.85
N ARG A 4 10.30 -7.93 14.83
CA ARG A 4 9.63 -9.25 14.65
C ARG A 4 8.13 -9.09 14.41
N ARG A 5 7.48 -8.12 15.05
CA ARG A 5 6.05 -7.82 14.84
C ARG A 5 5.81 -7.16 13.48
N ALA A 6 6.65 -6.21 13.08
CA ALA A 6 6.57 -5.54 11.79
C ALA A 6 6.66 -6.54 10.63
N ARG A 7 7.62 -7.47 10.68
CA ARG A 7 7.73 -8.56 9.70
C ARG A 7 6.46 -9.40 9.63
N GLY A 8 5.90 -9.78 10.78
CA GLY A 8 4.65 -10.56 10.83
C GLY A 8 3.43 -9.79 10.29
N ALA A 9 3.39 -8.47 10.47
CA ALA A 9 2.34 -7.61 9.91
C ALA A 9 2.48 -7.46 8.40
N LEU A 10 3.70 -7.24 7.89
CA LEU A 10 4.01 -7.16 6.45
C LEU A 10 3.65 -8.47 5.72
N LEU A 11 3.99 -9.62 6.31
CA LEU A 11 3.62 -10.91 5.72
C LEU A 11 2.10 -11.14 5.72
N ARG A 12 1.37 -10.64 6.72
CA ARG A 12 -0.10 -10.69 6.74
C ARG A 12 -0.73 -9.74 5.73
N LEU A 13 -0.14 -8.56 5.57
CA LEU A 13 -0.54 -7.56 4.57
C LEU A 13 -0.39 -8.13 3.15
N ALA A 14 0.78 -8.70 2.84
CA ALA A 14 1.02 -9.36 1.56
C ALA A 14 0.12 -10.59 1.34
N ARG A 15 -0.20 -11.34 2.40
CA ARG A 15 -1.09 -12.51 2.32
C ARG A 15 -2.55 -12.14 2.08
N ARG A 16 -3.02 -10.97 2.55
CA ARG A 16 -4.42 -10.55 2.42
C ARG A 16 -4.53 -9.40 1.42
N ARG A 17 -4.69 -9.76 0.14
CA ARG A 17 -4.98 -8.86 -0.99
C ARG A 17 -5.92 -7.68 -0.65
N PRO A 18 -7.09 -7.87 0.00
CA PRO A 18 -7.97 -6.74 0.33
C PRO A 18 -7.36 -5.76 1.34
N ILE A 19 -6.53 -6.24 2.27
CA ILE A 19 -5.86 -5.37 3.25
C ILE A 19 -4.77 -4.55 2.55
N ALA A 20 -4.02 -5.14 1.61
CA ALA A 20 -3.04 -4.41 0.82
C ALA A 20 -3.68 -3.26 0.02
N VAL A 21 -4.83 -3.52 -0.61
CA VAL A 21 -5.58 -2.48 -1.34
C VAL A 21 -6.10 -1.39 -0.41
N VAL A 22 -6.72 -1.75 0.73
CA VAL A 22 -7.24 -0.77 1.69
C VAL A 22 -6.13 0.13 2.25
N VAL A 23 -4.99 -0.46 2.61
CA VAL A 23 -3.83 0.31 3.09
C VAL A 23 -3.28 1.18 1.97
N GLY A 24 -3.18 0.65 0.74
CA GLY A 24 -2.73 1.41 -0.42
C GLY A 24 -3.62 2.61 -0.73
N VAL A 25 -4.94 2.46 -0.67
CA VAL A 25 -5.91 3.55 -0.82
C VAL A 25 -5.80 4.55 0.33
N GLY A 26 -5.63 4.08 1.57
CA GLY A 26 -5.44 4.97 2.73
C GLY A 26 -4.17 5.81 2.65
N VAL A 27 -3.12 5.29 2.01
CA VAL A 27 -1.84 5.99 1.80
C VAL A 27 -1.90 6.91 0.56
N ALA A 28 -2.49 6.47 -0.54
CA ALA A 28 -2.61 7.26 -1.77
C ALA A 28 -3.68 8.36 -1.67
N GLY A 29 -4.74 8.16 -0.89
CA GLY A 29 -5.86 9.09 -0.77
C GLY A 29 -5.45 10.50 -0.36
N PRO A 30 -4.65 10.69 0.70
CA PRO A 30 -4.13 11.99 1.08
C PRO A 30 -3.26 12.64 0.01
N ALA A 31 -2.46 11.86 -0.72
CA ALA A 31 -1.65 12.38 -1.83
C ALA A 31 -2.52 12.91 -2.97
N ALA A 32 -3.52 12.12 -3.39
CA ALA A 32 -4.49 12.53 -4.39
C ALA A 32 -5.27 13.78 -3.93
N TRP A 33 -5.64 13.85 -2.64
CA TRP A 33 -6.28 15.03 -2.10
C TRP A 33 -5.40 16.27 -2.16
N LEU A 34 -4.12 16.15 -1.78
CA LEU A 34 -3.16 17.26 -1.84
C LEU A 34 -2.97 17.75 -3.28
N GLU A 35 -2.78 16.83 -4.23
CA GLU A 35 -2.60 17.12 -5.66
C GLU A 35 -3.85 17.75 -6.29
N LEU A 36 -5.06 17.25 -6.00
CA LEU A 36 -6.30 17.82 -6.52
C LEU A 36 -6.70 19.14 -5.85
N SER A 37 -6.31 19.37 -4.59
CA SER A 37 -6.70 20.58 -3.87
C SER A 37 -5.96 21.83 -4.35
N GLY A 38 -4.74 21.68 -4.90
CA GLY A 38 -3.88 22.78 -5.36
C GLY A 38 -3.64 23.87 -4.31
N ARG A 39 -3.95 23.60 -3.04
CA ARG A 39 -4.14 24.64 -2.01
C ARG A 39 -2.85 24.95 -1.26
N TYR A 40 -1.87 24.06 -1.33
CA TYR A 40 -0.66 24.14 -0.54
C TYR A 40 0.56 24.16 -1.46
N ASP A 41 1.12 25.35 -1.66
CA ASP A 41 2.24 25.61 -2.56
C ASP A 41 3.58 25.56 -1.79
N ALA A 42 3.87 24.41 -1.19
CA ALA A 42 5.12 24.17 -0.47
C ALA A 42 5.91 23.05 -1.13
N TRP A 43 7.18 23.31 -1.47
CA TRP A 43 8.05 22.38 -2.20
C TRP A 43 8.16 20.97 -1.60
N TRP A 44 8.00 20.84 -0.27
CA TRP A 44 8.06 19.54 0.41
C TRP A 44 6.77 18.72 0.27
N ILE A 45 5.64 19.36 -0.04
CA ILE A 45 4.32 18.72 -0.23
C ILE A 45 4.30 17.94 -1.53
N ASP A 46 4.93 18.46 -2.58
CA ASP A 46 5.08 17.74 -3.86
C ASP A 46 5.86 16.44 -3.67
N GLY A 47 6.98 16.51 -2.96
CA GLY A 47 7.78 15.32 -2.63
C GLY A 47 7.01 14.31 -1.76
N LEU A 48 6.27 14.79 -0.76
CA LEU A 48 5.47 13.92 0.11
C LEU A 48 4.32 13.25 -0.66
N SER A 49 3.65 14.00 -1.53
CA SER A 49 2.56 13.51 -2.37
C SER A 49 3.06 12.45 -3.34
N LEU A 50 4.22 12.66 -3.96
CA LEU A 50 4.87 11.67 -4.84
C LEU A 50 5.15 10.36 -4.10
N ILE A 51 5.75 10.41 -2.90
CA ILE A 51 6.09 9.22 -2.13
C ILE A 51 4.83 8.46 -1.70
N LEU A 52 3.83 9.19 -1.20
CA LEU A 52 2.56 8.61 -0.75
C LEU A 52 1.78 8.00 -1.92
N ALA A 53 1.68 8.69 -3.05
CA ALA A 53 1.02 8.19 -4.25
C ALA A 53 1.73 6.94 -4.79
N ALA A 54 3.05 6.98 -4.95
CA ALA A 54 3.83 5.84 -5.45
C ALA A 54 3.72 4.63 -4.51
N THR A 55 3.83 4.84 -3.20
CA THR A 55 3.74 3.76 -2.20
C THR A 55 2.33 3.17 -2.17
N GLY A 56 1.30 4.02 -2.15
CA GLY A 56 -0.09 3.58 -2.18
C GLY A 56 -0.42 2.80 -3.45
N LEU A 57 0.04 3.29 -4.62
CA LEU A 57 -0.14 2.59 -5.89
C LEU A 57 0.57 1.24 -5.91
N ALA A 58 1.80 1.16 -5.39
CA ALA A 58 2.52 -0.11 -5.29
C ALA A 58 1.77 -1.14 -4.41
N LEU A 59 1.16 -0.69 -3.30
CA LEU A 59 0.35 -1.55 -2.43
C LEU A 59 -0.94 -2.01 -3.10
N ILE A 60 -1.62 -1.12 -3.82
CA ILE A 60 -2.81 -1.46 -4.63
C ILE A 60 -2.43 -2.47 -5.71
N TRP A 61 -1.35 -2.21 -6.45
CA TRP A 61 -0.83 -3.10 -7.49
C TRP A 61 -0.50 -4.49 -6.93
N THR A 62 0.16 -4.54 -5.78
CA THR A 62 0.48 -5.81 -5.09
C THR A 62 -0.79 -6.56 -4.69
N GLY A 63 -1.83 -5.86 -4.23
CA GLY A 63 -3.10 -6.49 -3.86
C GLY A 63 -3.91 -7.00 -5.07
N VAL A 64 -3.90 -6.27 -6.19
CA VAL A 64 -4.68 -6.58 -7.39
C VAL A 64 -3.98 -7.63 -8.27
N PHE A 65 -2.68 -7.44 -8.54
CA PHE A 65 -1.91 -8.25 -9.49
C PHE A 65 -0.91 -9.19 -8.82
N GLY A 66 -0.64 -9.05 -7.53
CA GLY A 66 0.31 -9.91 -6.83
C GLY A 66 -0.14 -11.36 -6.87
N SER A 67 0.74 -12.25 -7.32
CA SER A 67 0.48 -13.69 -7.37
C SER A 67 0.10 -14.23 -6.00
N THR A 68 -0.85 -15.18 -5.97
CA THR A 68 -1.12 -15.93 -4.74
C THR A 68 0.17 -16.67 -4.39
N PRO A 69 0.65 -16.57 -3.14
CA PRO A 69 1.86 -17.25 -2.76
C PRO A 69 1.83 -18.75 -3.04
N ASP A 70 2.87 -19.24 -3.68
CA ASP A 70 3.11 -20.64 -4.05
C ASP A 70 3.19 -21.60 -2.85
N TRP A 71 3.55 -21.09 -1.67
CA TRP A 71 3.51 -21.85 -0.42
C TRP A 71 2.09 -22.02 0.17
N ILE A 72 1.07 -21.38 -0.40
CA ILE A 72 -0.33 -21.66 -0.09
C ILE A 72 -0.72 -22.81 -1.02
N ASP A 73 -0.56 -24.04 -0.52
CA ASP A 73 -1.03 -25.24 -1.21
C ASP A 73 -2.51 -25.04 -1.56
N SER A 74 -2.82 -25.02 -2.85
CA SER A 74 -4.18 -24.94 -3.37
C SER A 74 -4.82 -26.31 -3.26
N LYS A 75 -4.96 -26.81 -2.03
CA LYS A 75 -5.86 -27.92 -1.76
C LYS A 75 -7.29 -27.39 -1.74
N ARG A 76 -7.91 -27.41 -2.92
CA ARG A 76 -9.37 -27.43 -3.11
C ARG A 76 -9.59 -28.12 -4.46
N GLU A 77 -9.94 -29.41 -4.44
CA GLU A 77 -11.34 -29.90 -4.40
C GLU A 77 -12.17 -29.33 -5.55
#